data_AF-A0AAV2GAE3-F1
#
_entry.id   AF-A0AAV2GAE3-F1
#
_cell.length_a   1.000
_cell.length_b   1.000
_cell.length_c   1.000
_cell.angle_alpha   90.00
_cell.angle_beta   90.00
_cell.angle_gamma   90.00
#
_symmetry.space_group_name_H-M   'P 1'
#
loop_
_entity.id
_entity.type
_entity.pdbx_description
1 polymer ?
#
loop_
_entity_poly.entity_id
_entity_poly.type
_entity_poly.pdbx_seq_one_letter_code
_entity_poly.pdbx_strand_id
1 'polypeptide(L)'
;MSTSINNPSELSPSASLQNYPKPLSPPLSAISKDIELARAMSASSRSSLFSLSTTDVLFEDQWLMAVNKRQGIYCEFVLESVPALLLSLSKTALVIDAIGNTIGPPELHLVNRLDRDTSGCR
;
A
#
# COMPACT_ATOMS: atom_id res chain seq x y z
N MET A 1 -31.96 20.36 -50.41
CA MET A 1 -31.82 18.92 -50.69
C MET A 1 -30.53 18.46 -50.04
N SER A 2 -30.69 17.52 -49.11
CA SER A 2 -29.76 16.82 -48.22
C SER A 2 -28.26 16.88 -48.53
N THR A 3 -27.47 17.38 -47.60
CA THR A 3 -26.05 17.00 -47.47
C THR A 3 -25.82 16.35 -46.10
N SER A 4 -25.19 15.19 -46.19
CA SER A 4 -25.06 14.15 -45.17
C SER A 4 -24.10 14.53 -44.06
N ILE A 5 -24.39 13.97 -42.89
CA ILE A 5 -23.67 14.06 -41.62
C ILE A 5 -22.25 13.50 -41.78
N ASN A 6 -21.23 14.29 -41.43
CA ASN A 6 -19.89 13.77 -41.14
C ASN A 6 -19.80 13.53 -39.62
N ASN A 7 -19.99 12.27 -39.21
CA ASN A 7 -19.63 11.84 -37.86
C ASN A 7 -18.14 11.48 -37.86
N PRO A 8 -17.33 11.96 -36.90
CA PRO A 8 -15.94 11.54 -36.79
C PRO A 8 -15.90 10.05 -36.49
N SER A 9 -15.12 9.32 -37.29
CA SER A 9 -14.88 7.89 -37.15
C SER A 9 -14.57 7.51 -35.71
N GLU A 10 -15.53 6.87 -35.04
CA GLU A 10 -15.26 6.10 -33.83
C GLU A 10 -14.19 5.06 -34.20
N LEU A 11 -13.00 5.19 -33.63
CA LEU A 11 -12.00 4.13 -33.68
C LEU A 11 -12.63 2.90 -33.02
N SER A 12 -13.11 1.97 -33.82
CA SER A 12 -13.60 0.67 -33.34
C SER A 12 -12.48 -0.01 -32.55
N PRO A 13 -12.67 -0.39 -31.27
CA PRO A 13 -11.64 -1.04 -30.45
C PRO A 13 -11.36 -2.51 -30.89
N SER A 14 -11.77 -2.90 -32.09
CA SER A 14 -11.66 -4.26 -32.63
C SER A 14 -10.31 -4.57 -33.29
N ALA A 15 -9.38 -3.60 -33.37
CA ALA A 15 -8.02 -3.84 -33.86
C ALA A 15 -7.16 -4.57 -32.81
N SER A 16 -7.35 -5.89 -32.75
CA SER A 16 -6.34 -6.91 -32.39
C SER A 16 -5.93 -7.10 -30.93
N LEU A 17 -6.89 -7.45 -30.06
CA LEU A 17 -6.59 -8.37 -28.94
C LEU A 17 -6.00 -9.72 -29.40
N GLN A 18 -6.03 -10.00 -30.71
CA GLN A 18 -5.48 -11.22 -31.32
C GLN A 18 -3.94 -11.29 -31.29
N ASN A 19 -3.24 -10.15 -31.22
CA ASN A 19 -1.76 -10.12 -31.15
C ASN A 19 -1.22 -9.93 -29.73
N TYR A 20 -2.09 -9.91 -28.71
CA TYR A 20 -1.65 -9.74 -27.34
C TYR A 20 -1.28 -11.10 -26.73
N PRO A 21 -0.12 -11.25 -26.06
CA PRO A 21 0.25 -12.50 -25.43
C PRO A 21 -0.80 -12.91 -24.41
N LYS A 22 -1.37 -14.11 -24.60
CA LYS A 22 -2.28 -14.69 -23.61
C LYS A 22 -1.45 -15.27 -22.46
N PRO A 23 -1.84 -15.03 -21.19
CA PRO A 23 -1.21 -15.70 -20.07
C PRO A 23 -1.27 -17.22 -20.26
N LEU A 24 -0.15 -17.90 -20.00
CA LEU A 24 -0.10 -19.37 -20.00
C LEU A 24 -0.83 -19.96 -18.78
N SER A 25 -1.09 -19.14 -17.77
CA SER A 25 -1.85 -19.53 -16.57
C SER A 25 -3.31 -19.81 -16.93
N PRO A 26 -3.91 -20.89 -16.37
CA PRO A 26 -5.35 -21.14 -16.50
C PRO A 26 -6.18 -19.92 -16.03
N PRO A 27 -7.36 -19.70 -16.60
CA PRO A 27 -8.27 -18.69 -16.10
C PRO A 27 -8.64 -18.98 -14.64
N LEU A 28 -8.78 -17.92 -13.86
CA LEU A 28 -9.21 -18.02 -12.48
C LEU A 28 -10.62 -18.64 -12.40
N SER A 29 -10.85 -19.45 -11.37
CA SER A 29 -12.17 -20.03 -11.10
C SER A 29 -13.21 -18.95 -10.81
N ALA A 30 -14.50 -19.25 -11.02
CA ALA A 30 -15.58 -18.28 -10.77
C ALA A 30 -15.58 -17.74 -9.33
N ILE A 31 -15.17 -18.56 -8.34
CA ILE A 31 -15.12 -18.18 -6.92
C ILE A 31 -13.89 -17.32 -6.56
N SER A 32 -12.89 -17.23 -7.45
CA SER A 32 -11.65 -16.50 -7.16
C SER A 32 -11.90 -15.01 -6.86
N LYS A 33 -12.91 -14.41 -7.47
CA LYS A 33 -13.30 -13.02 -7.20
C LYS A 33 -13.83 -12.84 -5.77
N ASP A 34 -14.70 -13.74 -5.33
CA ASP A 34 -15.30 -13.68 -3.99
C ASP A 34 -14.25 -13.95 -2.91
N ILE A 35 -13.32 -14.88 -3.17
CA ILE A 35 -12.18 -15.14 -2.29
C ILE A 35 -11.32 -13.89 -2.16
N GLU A 36 -10.98 -13.23 -3.27
CA GLU A 36 -10.14 -12.03 -3.22
C GLU A 36 -10.83 -10.87 -2.49
N LEU A 37 -12.14 -10.70 -2.70
CA LEU A 37 -12.93 -9.73 -1.95
C LEU A 37 -12.93 -10.02 -0.44
N ALA A 38 -13.16 -11.28 -0.05
CA ALA A 38 -13.14 -11.69 1.34
C ALA A 38 -11.77 -11.45 1.99
N ARG A 39 -10.68 -11.70 1.26
CA ARG A 39 -9.32 -11.39 1.72
C ARG A 39 -9.12 -9.88 1.91
N ALA A 40 -9.57 -9.06 0.97
CA ALA A 40 -9.47 -7.60 1.06
C ALA A 40 -10.26 -7.04 2.27
N MET A 41 -11.48 -7.51 2.49
CA MET A 41 -12.33 -7.11 3.61
C MET A 41 -11.72 -7.52 4.95
N SER A 42 -11.22 -8.75 5.04
CA SER A 42 -10.55 -9.26 6.24
C SER A 42 -9.31 -8.44 6.57
N ALA A 43 -8.47 -8.13 5.57
CA ALA A 43 -7.28 -7.32 5.79
C ALA A 43 -7.60 -5.87 6.16
N SER A 44 -8.63 -5.27 5.55
CA SER A 44 -9.09 -3.93 5.91
C SER A 44 -9.50 -3.88 7.39
N SER A 45 -10.32 -4.83 7.85
CA SER A 45 -10.75 -4.93 9.25
C SER A 45 -9.59 -5.19 10.22
N ARG A 46 -8.61 -6.01 9.85
CA ARG A 46 -7.42 -6.25 10.68
C ARG A 46 -6.51 -5.03 10.72
N SER A 47 -6.38 -4.32 9.60
CA SER A 47 -5.54 -3.12 9.50
C SER A 47 -6.12 -1.97 10.34
N SER A 48 -7.44 -1.78 10.36
CA SER A 48 -8.07 -0.75 11.20
C SER A 48 -7.90 -0.95 12.71
N LEU A 49 -7.65 -2.19 13.14
CA LEU A 49 -7.40 -2.54 14.55
C LEU A 49 -5.90 -2.72 14.84
N PHE A 50 -5.04 -2.53 13.82
CA PHE A 50 -3.62 -2.74 13.95
C PHE A 50 -2.99 -1.58 14.73
N SER A 51 -2.10 -1.94 15.66
CA SER A 51 -1.23 -1.00 16.36
C SER A 51 0.15 -1.62 16.42
N LEU A 52 1.16 -0.80 16.15
CA LEU A 52 2.54 -1.22 16.14
C LEU A 52 3.13 -1.18 17.54
N SER A 53 3.88 -2.21 17.90
CA SER A 53 4.57 -2.30 19.19
C SER A 53 6.08 -2.40 19.00
N THR A 54 6.82 -2.15 20.07
CA THR A 54 8.29 -2.24 20.06
C THR A 54 8.81 -3.63 19.69
N THR A 55 8.03 -4.69 19.95
CA THR A 55 8.41 -6.07 19.60
C THR A 55 8.27 -6.36 18.10
N ASP A 56 7.53 -5.53 17.38
CA ASP A 56 7.42 -5.62 15.92
C ASP A 56 8.58 -4.86 15.22
N VAL A 57 9.39 -4.06 15.93
CA VAL A 57 10.55 -3.34 15.37
C VAL A 57 11.78 -4.26 15.35
N LEU A 58 12.33 -4.49 14.17
CA LEU A 58 13.53 -5.33 13.98
C LEU A 58 14.82 -4.52 14.09
N PHE A 59 14.78 -3.29 13.57
CA PHE A 59 15.93 -2.38 13.55
C PHE A 59 15.44 -0.94 13.39
N GLU A 60 16.16 0.00 14.00
CA GLU A 60 15.88 1.43 13.92
C GLU A 60 17.18 2.22 14.01
N ASP A 61 17.35 3.19 13.11
CA ASP A 61 18.39 4.22 13.18
C ASP A 61 17.81 5.61 12.83
N GLN A 62 18.68 6.58 12.53
CA GLN A 62 18.28 7.94 12.19
C GLN A 62 17.55 8.05 10.84
N TRP A 63 17.72 7.08 9.94
CA TRP A 63 17.30 7.17 8.54
C TRP A 63 16.22 6.17 8.17
N LEU A 64 16.16 5.00 8.83
CA LEU A 64 15.20 3.97 8.53
C LEU A 64 14.74 3.20 9.77
N MET A 65 13.55 2.62 9.65
CA MET A 65 13.01 1.68 10.61
C MET A 65 12.59 0.41 9.85
N ALA A 66 13.14 -0.73 10.24
CA ALA A 66 12.74 -2.02 9.74
C ALA A 66 11.70 -2.63 10.70
N VAL A 67 10.52 -2.93 10.17
CA VAL A 67 9.38 -3.42 10.94
C VAL A 67 8.97 -4.80 10.44
N ASN A 68 8.76 -5.74 11.36
CA ASN A 68 8.19 -7.05 11.08
C ASN A 68 6.68 -6.94 10.80
N LYS A 69 6.33 -6.69 9.54
CA LYS A 69 4.95 -6.59 9.09
C LYS A 69 4.19 -7.91 9.28
N ARG A 70 2.99 -7.82 9.87
CA ARG A 70 2.06 -8.97 9.97
C ARG A 70 1.34 -9.25 8.65
N GLN A 71 1.05 -10.52 8.40
CA GLN A 71 0.23 -10.95 7.26
C GLN A 71 -1.20 -10.39 7.39
N GLY A 72 -1.78 -9.99 6.26
CA GLY A 72 -3.15 -9.47 6.20
C GLY A 72 -3.29 -8.04 6.71
N ILE A 73 -2.18 -7.30 6.80
CA ILE A 73 -2.15 -5.86 7.13
C ILE A 73 -1.60 -5.11 5.92
N TYR A 74 -2.20 -3.99 5.56
CA TYR A 74 -1.67 -3.11 4.51
C TYR A 74 -0.46 -2.31 5.02
N CYS A 75 0.54 -2.09 4.16
CA CYS A 75 1.79 -1.41 4.57
C CYS A 75 1.52 0.03 5.03
N GLU A 76 0.49 0.67 4.48
CA GLU A 76 0.01 2.00 4.82
C GLU A 76 -0.38 2.10 6.29
N PHE A 77 -1.13 1.11 6.81
CA PHE A 77 -1.52 1.08 8.22
C PHE A 77 -0.33 0.80 9.14
N VAL A 78 0.69 0.08 8.66
CA VAL A 78 1.95 -0.03 9.39
C VAL A 78 2.61 1.33 9.52
N LEU A 79 2.76 2.07 8.40
CA LEU A 79 3.34 3.42 8.41
C LEU A 79 2.55 4.37 9.32
N GLU A 80 1.23 4.40 9.20
CA GLU A 80 0.33 5.25 10.01
C GLU A 80 0.44 4.98 11.52
N SER A 81 0.80 3.75 11.91
CA SER A 81 0.97 3.37 13.31
C SER A 81 2.34 3.73 13.90
N VAL A 82 3.35 4.06 13.08
CA VAL A 82 4.70 4.41 13.56
C VAL A 82 4.72 5.67 14.45
N PRO A 83 4.04 6.78 14.11
CA PRO A 83 4.00 7.96 14.97
C PRO A 83 3.50 7.68 16.39
N ALA A 84 2.48 6.84 16.54
CA ALA A 84 1.96 6.43 17.86
C ALA A 84 3.01 5.65 18.66
N LEU A 85 3.76 4.76 18.00
CA LEU A 85 4.87 4.05 18.63
C LEU A 85 5.99 5.00 19.08
N LEU A 86 6.40 5.93 18.21
CA LEU A 86 7.46 6.90 18.54
C LEU A 86 7.05 7.82 19.70
N LEU A 87 5.79 8.23 19.76
CA LEU A 87 5.20 8.96 20.89
C LEU A 87 5.27 8.15 22.18
N SER A 88 4.89 6.87 22.14
CA SER A 88 4.99 5.98 23.31
C SER A 88 6.43 5.78 23.79
N LEU A 89 7.41 5.89 22.88
CA LEU A 89 8.83 5.80 23.20
C LEU A 89 9.47 7.14 23.61
N SER A 90 8.69 8.23 23.65
CA SER A 90 9.18 9.60 23.85
C SER A 90 10.26 10.02 22.84
N LYS A 91 10.30 9.39 21.66
CA LYS A 91 11.27 9.66 20.57
C LYS A 91 10.83 10.80 19.65
N THR A 92 9.59 11.24 19.75
CA THR A 92 9.02 12.41 19.05
C THR A 92 9.17 13.72 19.84
N ALA A 93 10.08 13.78 20.83
CA ALA A 93 10.44 15.07 21.40
C ALA A 93 10.84 16.00 20.25
N LEU A 94 10.15 17.13 20.14
CA LEU A 94 10.37 18.19 19.14
C LEU A 94 11.84 18.22 18.74
N VAL A 95 12.14 17.89 17.48
CA VAL A 95 13.52 17.98 17.02
C VAL A 95 13.81 19.47 16.97
N ILE A 96 14.53 19.96 17.97
CA ILE A 96 14.96 21.35 17.99
C ILE A 96 16.12 21.43 17.01
N ASP A 97 16.00 22.27 15.99
CA ASP A 97 17.13 22.52 15.08
C ASP A 97 18.30 23.16 15.85
N ALA A 98 19.48 23.23 15.23
CA ALA A 98 20.65 23.84 15.86
C ALA A 98 20.47 25.32 16.25
N ILE A 99 19.36 25.95 15.85
CA ILE A 99 19.03 27.37 15.99
C ILE A 99 17.88 27.57 17.00
N GLY A 100 17.30 26.50 17.55
CA GLY A 100 16.24 26.58 18.55
C GLY A 100 14.81 26.49 18.01
N ASN A 101 14.63 26.21 16.70
CA ASN A 101 13.29 26.08 16.12
C ASN A 101 12.73 24.67 16.33
N THR A 102 11.43 24.60 16.63
CA THR A 102 10.70 23.34 16.69
C THR A 102 10.49 22.79 15.28
N ILE A 103 11.20 21.73 14.91
CA ILE A 103 10.89 20.93 13.73
C ILE A 103 9.73 20.01 14.09
N GLY A 104 8.75 19.89 13.19
CA GLY A 104 7.60 19.00 13.34
C GLY A 104 8.00 17.52 13.52
N PRO A 105 7.02 16.62 13.69
CA PRO A 105 7.31 15.19 13.75
C PRO A 105 8.04 14.73 12.48
N PRO A 106 8.88 13.68 12.57
CA PRO A 106 9.60 13.17 11.41
C PRO A 106 8.61 12.75 10.31
N GLU A 107 8.88 13.19 9.08
CA GLU A 107 8.14 12.73 7.91
C GLU A 107 8.66 11.34 7.52
N LEU A 108 7.77 10.35 7.54
CA LEU A 108 8.11 8.95 7.28
C LEU A 108 7.50 8.51 5.95
N HIS A 109 8.28 7.78 5.16
CA HIS A 109 7.86 7.23 3.89
C HIS A 109 8.09 5.72 3.82
N LEU A 110 7.20 5.00 3.14
CA LEU A 110 7.42 3.61 2.79
C LEU A 110 8.46 3.53 1.67
N VAL A 111 9.59 2.88 1.95
CA VAL A 111 10.62 2.60 0.93
C VAL A 111 10.13 1.51 -0.03
N ASN A 112 9.59 0.41 0.53
CA ASN A 112 9.08 -0.73 -0.22
C ASN A 112 7.70 -1.14 0.27
N ARG A 113 6.89 -1.70 -0.65
CA ARG A 113 5.60 -2.32 -0.32
C ARG A 113 5.73 -3.83 -0.31
N LEU A 114 5.16 -4.45 0.70
CA LEU A 114 4.89 -5.89 0.74
C LEU A 114 3.42 -6.11 0.40
N ASP A 115 3.15 -7.21 -0.31
CA ASP A 115 1.76 -7.62 -0.57
C ASP A 115 0.99 -7.75 0.75
N ARG A 116 -0.32 -7.52 0.67
CA ARG A 116 -1.26 -7.64 1.80
C ARG A 116 -1.01 -8.91 2.61
N ASP A 117 -0.92 -10.04 1.92
CA ASP A 117 -0.81 -11.37 2.53
C ASP A 117 0.64 -11.83 2.75
N THR A 118 1.63 -10.94 2.56
CA THR A 118 3.05 -11.20 2.82
C THR A 118 3.45 -10.67 4.19
N SER A 119 4.27 -11.41 4.93
CA SER A 119 4.80 -11.03 6.26
C SER A 119 6.33 -10.94 6.29
N GLY A 120 6.84 -10.26 7.31
CA GLY A 120 8.28 -10.18 7.62
C GLY A 120 9.09 -9.24 6.73
N CYS A 121 10.39 -9.19 7.00
CA CYS A 121 11.42 -8.64 6.11
C CYS A 121 12.29 -9.82 5.65
N ARG A 122 12.51 -9.95 4.33
CA ARG A 122 13.40 -10.98 3.76
C ARG A 122 14.69 -10.34 3.25
#